data_AF-A0A9X0CE80-F1
#
_entry.id   AF-A0A9X0CE80-F1
#
_cell.length_a   1.000
_cell.length_b   1.000
_cell.length_c   1.000
_cell.angle_alpha   90.00
_cell.angle_beta   90.00
_cell.angle_gamma   90.00
#
_symmetry.space_group_name_H-M   'P 1'
#
loop_
_entity.id
_entity.type
_entity.pdbx_description
1 polymer ?
#
loop_
_entity_poly.entity_id
_entity_poly.type
_entity_poly.pdbx_seq_one_letter_code
_entity_poly.pdbx_strand_id
1 'polypeptide(L)'
;MWFQTLKTRHSVRAFSTENSQGMVVGLEYTDRKTEIHALKRETPPLSLEEGVSTAFVTHENGGMSLLGISQSGKGKCCVEIRAWDVMSSLGFTAKEIAAQDLQRNVVNDGKFKAVINLPEALGTHFTLKIAVLRDFVCVAVSSGLIILWKYRKVENLTISLELVCVMKSSMTIQDVAFVLNENTSKKGPLSLVVGESGGVKLYSATQHTDINSEDGDMKFVTSHIPFPSSDIGMTVQDIQCASPNSCVLSDSSGRLWYLHPSHLQEIVLPSSQAGHGVYAVQEKHGQSEGWLATV
;
A
#
# COMPACT_ATOMS: atom_id res chain seq x y z
N MET A 1 -13.51 5.54 25.95
CA MET A 1 -13.26 5.87 24.54
C MET A 1 -12.51 7.19 24.52
N TRP A 2 -11.21 7.16 24.22
CA TRP A 2 -10.38 8.37 24.12
C TRP A 2 -10.36 8.76 22.64
N PHE A 3 -11.01 9.87 22.29
CA PHE A 3 -10.93 10.42 20.94
C PHE A 3 -9.70 11.34 20.89
N GLN A 4 -8.69 10.97 20.11
CA GLN A 4 -7.58 11.87 19.81
C GLN A 4 -7.96 12.70 18.58
N THR A 5 -8.21 13.99 18.77
CA THR A 5 -8.39 14.93 17.67
C THR A 5 -7.03 15.37 17.14
N LEU A 6 -6.69 14.99 15.92
CA LEU A 6 -5.52 15.52 15.22
C LEU A 6 -5.88 16.87 14.59
N LYS A 7 -5.20 17.93 15.03
CA LYS A 7 -5.30 19.25 14.38
C LYS A 7 -4.26 19.31 13.27
N THR A 8 -4.71 19.28 12.02
CA THR A 8 -3.84 19.43 10.86
C THR A 8 -3.55 20.90 10.60
N ARG A 9 -2.32 21.21 10.19
CA ARG A 9 -1.93 22.58 9.81
C ARG A 9 -2.30 22.92 8.37
N HIS A 10 -2.50 21.88 7.56
CA HIS A 10 -2.77 21.95 6.12
C HIS A 10 -3.89 21.00 5.73
N SER A 11 -4.44 21.20 4.54
CA SER A 11 -5.40 20.29 3.93
C SER A 11 -4.76 18.91 3.75
N VAL A 12 -5.47 17.87 4.20
CA VAL A 12 -5.04 16.49 4.03
C VAL A 12 -5.45 16.03 2.64
N ARG A 13 -4.49 15.43 1.92
CA ARG A 13 -4.68 14.83 0.61
C ARG A 13 -5.03 13.34 0.73
N ALA A 14 -4.34 12.61 1.60
CA ALA A 14 -4.53 11.18 1.76
C ALA A 14 -4.19 10.71 3.19
N PHE A 15 -4.72 9.55 3.55
CA PHE A 15 -4.47 8.88 4.83
C PHE A 15 -3.86 7.51 4.56
N SER A 16 -2.81 7.16 5.30
CA SER A 16 -2.29 5.79 5.36
C SER A 16 -2.60 5.22 6.73
N THR A 17 -3.37 4.13 6.77
CA THR A 17 -3.75 3.41 8.00
C THR A 17 -3.69 1.90 7.85
N GLU A 18 -3.40 1.40 6.64
CA GLU A 18 -3.32 -0.04 6.38
C GLU A 18 -2.30 -0.69 7.33
N ASN A 19 -2.70 -1.80 7.96
CA ASN A 19 -1.91 -2.53 8.96
C ASN A 19 -1.44 -1.70 10.18
N SER A 20 -2.02 -0.50 10.42
CA SER A 20 -1.65 0.34 11.57
C SER A 20 -2.31 -0.06 12.89
N GLN A 21 -3.28 -0.98 12.86
CA GLN A 21 -4.04 -1.47 14.03
C GLN A 21 -4.66 -0.34 14.88
N GLY A 22 -4.94 0.83 14.27
CA GLY A 22 -5.43 2.00 14.98
C GLY A 22 -4.42 2.58 16.00
N MET A 23 -3.13 2.28 15.86
CA MET A 23 -2.07 2.77 16.74
C MET A 23 -1.39 4.01 16.17
N VAL A 24 -1.28 4.09 14.85
CA VAL A 24 -0.61 5.17 14.11
C VAL A 24 -1.39 5.53 12.84
N VAL A 25 -1.19 6.73 12.35
CA VAL A 25 -1.73 7.19 11.07
C VAL A 25 -0.68 8.00 10.32
N GLY A 26 -0.58 7.80 9.02
CA GLY A 26 0.15 8.68 8.11
C GLY A 26 -0.81 9.67 7.46
N LEU A 27 -0.48 10.96 7.51
CA LEU A 27 -1.21 12.03 6.86
C LEU A 27 -0.34 12.60 5.74
N GLU A 28 -0.76 12.43 4.49
CA GLU A 28 -0.16 13.16 3.36
C GLU A 28 -0.93 14.46 3.16
N TYR A 29 -0.22 15.58 3.19
CA TYR A 29 -0.80 16.90 2.96
C TYR A 29 -0.81 17.26 1.47
N THR A 30 -1.54 18.32 1.11
CA THR A 30 -1.59 18.82 -0.28
C THR A 30 -0.24 19.30 -0.81
N ASP A 31 0.70 19.67 0.06
CA ASP A 31 2.09 19.98 -0.30
C ASP A 31 2.98 18.73 -0.40
N ARG A 32 2.38 17.53 -0.37
CA ARG A 32 3.01 16.21 -0.49
C ARG A 32 4.01 15.87 0.62
N LYS A 33 4.05 16.65 1.71
CA LYS A 33 4.72 16.21 2.94
C LYS A 33 3.85 15.19 3.65
N THR A 34 4.51 14.23 4.29
CA THR A 34 3.84 13.19 5.06
C THR A 34 4.21 13.33 6.53
N GLU A 35 3.22 13.31 7.42
CA GLU A 35 3.44 13.23 8.87
C GLU A 35 2.86 11.95 9.45
N ILE A 36 3.61 11.31 10.34
CA ILE A 36 3.17 10.12 11.06
C ILE A 36 2.83 10.49 12.49
N HIS A 37 1.60 10.19 12.89
CA HIS A 37 1.05 10.50 14.21
C HIS A 37 0.78 9.22 14.98
N ALA A 38 1.14 9.21 16.28
CA ALA A 38 0.71 8.19 17.20
C ALA A 38 -0.69 8.52 17.76
N LEU A 39 -1.60 7.55 17.72
CA LEU A 39 -3.02 7.72 18.07
C LEU A 39 -3.37 7.33 19.51
N LYS A 40 -2.44 6.69 20.21
CA LYS A 40 -2.63 6.25 21.61
C LYS A 40 -1.55 6.75 22.55
N ARG A 41 -0.63 7.57 22.05
CA ARG A 41 0.51 8.09 22.80
C ARG A 41 0.81 9.51 22.39
N GLU A 42 1.13 10.33 23.37
CA GLU A 42 1.59 11.69 23.15
C GLU A 42 3.07 11.65 22.75
N THR A 43 3.34 11.84 21.46
CA THR A 43 4.68 11.84 20.88
C THR A 43 4.68 12.81 19.72
N PRO A 44 5.72 13.65 19.54
CA PRO A 44 5.81 14.53 18.38
C PRO A 44 5.69 13.73 17.08
N PRO A 45 4.96 14.23 16.06
CA PRO A 45 4.83 13.53 14.80
C PRO A 45 6.17 13.39 14.10
N LEU A 46 6.37 12.28 13.39
CA LEU A 46 7.50 12.13 12.49
C LEU A 46 7.16 12.80 11.15
N SER A 47 7.86 13.89 10.83
CA SER A 47 7.77 14.53 9.52
C SER A 47 8.69 13.83 8.52
N LEU A 48 8.14 13.47 7.37
CA LEU A 48 8.86 12.88 6.24
C LEU A 48 8.96 13.91 5.11
N GLU A 49 9.96 13.70 4.26
CA GLU A 49 10.22 14.54 3.09
C GLU A 49 9.10 14.44 2.04
N GLU A 50 9.07 15.40 1.12
CA GLU A 50 8.10 15.42 0.03
C GLU A 50 8.22 14.16 -0.83
N GLY A 51 7.08 13.54 -1.15
CA GLY A 51 7.04 12.38 -2.05
C GLY A 51 7.45 11.06 -1.40
N VAL A 52 7.55 11.00 -0.07
CA VAL A 52 7.68 9.73 0.68
C VAL A 52 6.31 9.08 0.82
N SER A 53 6.13 7.97 0.13
CA SER A 53 5.00 7.06 0.31
C SER A 53 5.25 6.16 1.52
N THR A 54 4.20 5.84 2.28
CA THR A 54 4.34 5.19 3.59
C THR A 54 3.52 3.92 3.72
N ALA A 55 4.09 2.94 4.41
CA ALA A 55 3.49 1.65 4.68
C ALA A 55 3.74 1.23 6.13
N PHE A 56 2.71 0.77 6.83
CA PHE A 56 2.88 0.14 8.13
C PHE A 56 2.98 -1.38 7.97
N VAL A 57 3.94 -1.96 8.67
CA VAL A 57 4.21 -3.39 8.67
C VAL A 57 4.10 -3.91 10.09
N THR A 58 3.25 -4.92 10.29
CA THR A 58 3.01 -5.56 11.58
C THR A 58 3.89 -6.80 11.70
N HIS A 59 4.66 -6.87 12.78
CA HIS A 59 5.52 -8.02 13.07
C HIS A 59 4.75 -9.13 13.78
N GLU A 60 5.18 -10.38 13.64
CA GLU A 60 4.55 -11.55 14.27
C GLU A 60 4.45 -11.42 15.81
N ASN A 61 5.41 -10.71 16.42
CA ASN A 61 5.44 -10.47 17.85
C ASN A 61 4.55 -9.30 18.32
N GLY A 62 3.70 -8.77 17.43
CA GLY A 62 2.82 -7.63 17.70
C GLY A 62 3.50 -6.26 17.65
N GLY A 63 4.81 -6.20 17.36
CA GLY A 63 5.49 -4.94 17.07
C GLY A 63 5.06 -4.34 15.73
N MET A 64 5.40 -3.09 15.49
CA MET A 64 5.11 -2.41 14.22
C MET A 64 6.30 -1.60 13.73
N SER A 65 6.46 -1.51 12.42
CA SER A 65 7.39 -0.58 11.81
C SER A 65 6.73 0.19 10.69
N LEU A 66 7.28 1.36 10.41
CA LEU A 66 6.94 2.19 9.27
C LEU A 66 8.01 1.99 8.22
N LEU A 67 7.61 1.77 6.97
CA LEU A 67 8.44 1.89 5.79
C LEU A 67 8.12 3.21 5.11
N GLY A 68 9.15 4.02 4.88
CA GLY A 68 9.09 5.21 4.03
C GLY A 68 9.84 4.91 2.74
N ILE A 69 9.15 5.05 1.63
CA ILE A 69 9.65 4.69 0.30
C ILE A 69 9.51 5.91 -0.60
N SER A 70 10.61 6.31 -1.21
CA SER A 70 10.67 7.49 -2.08
C SER A 70 11.56 7.25 -3.29
N GLN A 71 11.45 8.14 -4.27
CA GLN A 71 12.45 8.23 -5.32
C GLN A 71 13.77 8.74 -4.71
N SER A 72 14.87 8.05 -4.99
CA SER A 72 16.21 8.48 -4.55
C SER A 72 16.60 9.79 -5.24
N GLY A 73 17.13 10.73 -4.46
CA GLY A 73 17.77 11.94 -4.99
C GLY A 73 19.16 11.70 -5.60
N LYS A 74 19.73 10.50 -5.42
CA LYS A 74 21.02 10.09 -5.98
C LYS A 74 20.79 9.10 -7.13
N GLY A 75 21.28 9.44 -8.33
CA GLY A 75 21.24 8.57 -9.51
C GLY A 75 19.97 8.73 -10.36
N LYS A 76 19.99 8.15 -11.56
CA LYS A 76 18.81 8.07 -12.44
C LYS A 76 17.99 6.86 -11.99
N CYS A 77 16.69 7.06 -11.73
CA CYS A 77 15.70 5.99 -11.55
C CYS A 77 16.01 4.97 -10.43
N CYS A 78 16.06 5.41 -9.17
CA CYS A 78 16.22 4.50 -8.03
C CYS A 78 15.13 4.73 -6.98
N VAL A 79 14.78 3.69 -6.23
CA VAL A 79 13.87 3.74 -5.08
C VAL A 79 14.70 3.62 -3.81
N GLU A 80 14.46 4.52 -2.86
CA GLU A 80 15.04 4.50 -1.54
C GLU A 80 14.01 3.98 -0.53
N ILE A 81 14.43 3.08 0.36
CA ILE A 81 13.61 2.55 1.45
C ILE A 81 14.31 2.86 2.78
N ARG A 82 13.56 3.48 3.70
CA ARG A 82 13.93 3.72 5.10
C ARG A 82 12.88 3.12 6.03
N ALA A 83 13.30 2.77 7.24
CA ALA A 83 12.41 2.15 8.23
C ALA A 83 12.48 2.85 9.59
N TRP A 84 11.36 2.85 10.31
CA TRP A 84 11.25 3.36 11.68
C TRP A 84 10.50 2.37 12.58
N ASP A 85 10.93 2.26 13.82
CA ASP A 85 10.10 1.71 14.89
C ASP A 85 9.11 2.79 15.35
N VAL A 86 7.82 2.44 15.29
CA VAL A 86 6.70 3.31 15.64
C VAL A 86 6.09 2.99 17.01
N MET A 87 6.58 1.94 17.67
CA MET A 87 6.06 1.46 18.96
C MET A 87 7.01 1.79 20.13
N SER A 88 8.24 2.22 19.85
CA SER A 88 9.25 2.57 20.85
C SER A 88 8.77 3.62 21.85
N SER A 89 9.09 3.45 23.14
CA SER A 89 8.76 4.41 24.20
C SER A 89 9.43 5.77 24.00
N LEU A 90 10.54 5.82 23.27
CA LEU A 90 11.31 7.03 22.97
C LEU A 90 10.74 7.84 21.78
N GLY A 91 9.67 7.34 21.15
CA GLY A 91 9.06 7.93 19.96
C GLY A 91 9.46 7.21 18.68
N PHE A 92 9.36 7.89 17.55
CA PHE A 92 9.73 7.31 16.25
C PHE A 92 11.25 7.21 16.12
N THR A 93 11.78 5.99 16.02
CA THR A 93 13.24 5.76 15.98
C THR A 93 13.63 5.05 14.69
N ALA A 94 14.74 5.46 14.08
CA ALA A 94 15.22 4.83 12.85
C ALA A 94 15.54 3.35 13.11
N LYS A 95 15.14 2.49 12.18
CA LYS A 95 15.26 1.04 12.29
C LYS A 95 16.18 0.49 11.22
N GLU A 96 17.01 -0.47 11.60
CA GLU A 96 17.93 -1.11 10.67
C GLU A 96 17.14 -1.85 9.60
N ILE A 97 17.61 -1.78 8.37
CA ILE A 97 16.99 -2.46 7.23
C ILE A 97 17.99 -3.45 6.64
N ALA A 98 17.50 -4.59 6.15
CA ALA A 98 18.28 -5.54 5.37
C ALA A 98 17.46 -5.90 4.13
N ALA A 99 17.82 -5.37 2.97
CA ALA A 99 17.08 -5.58 1.73
C ALA A 99 17.86 -6.48 0.78
N GLN A 100 17.16 -7.44 0.15
CA GLN A 100 17.73 -8.39 -0.79
C GLN A 100 16.98 -8.36 -2.13
N ASP A 101 17.72 -8.51 -3.24
CA ASP A 101 17.15 -8.68 -4.57
C ASP A 101 16.74 -10.15 -4.87
N LEU A 102 16.26 -10.43 -6.09
CA LEU A 102 15.86 -11.78 -6.52
C LEU A 102 17.01 -12.80 -6.50
N GLN A 103 18.26 -12.33 -6.55
CA GLN A 103 19.46 -13.17 -6.47
C GLN A 103 20.00 -13.27 -5.03
N ARG A 104 19.25 -12.75 -4.05
CA ARG A 104 19.63 -12.64 -2.63
C ARG A 104 20.86 -11.77 -2.38
N ASN A 105 21.21 -10.90 -3.32
CA ASN A 105 22.26 -9.90 -3.10
C ASN A 105 21.72 -8.77 -2.21
N VAL A 106 22.57 -8.29 -1.31
CA VAL A 106 22.23 -7.18 -0.40
C VAL A 106 22.23 -5.85 -1.17
N VAL A 107 21.16 -5.08 -1.07
CA VAL A 107 20.98 -3.78 -1.75
C VAL A 107 20.97 -2.57 -0.79
N ASN A 108 21.56 -2.76 0.38
CA ASN A 108 21.69 -1.73 1.41
C ASN A 108 22.67 -0.61 1.01
N ASP A 109 22.27 0.64 1.27
CA ASP A 109 23.13 1.84 1.19
C ASP A 109 23.31 2.39 2.61
N GLY A 110 24.05 1.63 3.43
CA GLY A 110 24.22 1.87 4.85
C GLY A 110 23.23 1.11 5.74
N LYS A 111 23.25 1.43 7.04
CA LYS A 111 22.56 0.65 8.10
C LYS A 111 21.03 0.83 8.11
N PHE A 112 20.58 2.04 7.80
CA PHE A 112 19.18 2.47 7.95
C PHE A 112 18.50 2.75 6.61
N LYS A 113 19.12 2.30 5.50
CA LYS A 113 18.70 2.66 4.16
C LYS A 113 19.02 1.57 3.14
N ALA A 114 18.07 1.31 2.25
CA ALA A 114 18.26 0.46 1.08
C ALA A 114 17.96 1.24 -0.20
N VAL A 115 18.70 0.97 -1.28
CA VAL A 115 18.52 1.62 -2.58
C VAL A 115 18.42 0.56 -3.66
N ILE A 116 17.28 0.55 -4.35
CA ILE A 116 17.04 -0.35 -5.48
C ILE A 116 17.11 0.45 -6.77
N ASN A 117 17.97 0.00 -7.69
CA ASN A 117 18.02 0.53 -9.04
C ASN A 117 16.83 0.03 -9.85
N LEU A 118 16.09 0.93 -10.47
CA LEU A 118 15.03 0.59 -11.39
C LEU A 118 15.55 0.60 -12.84
N PRO A 119 14.86 -0.08 -13.78
CA PRO A 119 15.20 0.01 -15.19
C PRO A 119 15.16 1.45 -15.70
N GLU A 120 16.22 1.90 -16.39
CA GLU A 120 16.35 3.28 -16.89
C GLU A 120 15.19 3.72 -17.81
N ALA A 121 14.54 2.75 -18.48
CA ALA A 121 13.40 2.99 -19.37
C ALA A 121 12.18 3.61 -18.67
N LEU A 122 12.11 3.58 -17.34
CA LEU A 122 11.01 4.16 -16.56
C LEU A 122 11.10 5.69 -16.41
N GLY A 123 12.20 6.30 -16.87
CA GLY A 123 12.41 7.75 -16.82
C GLY A 123 12.81 8.26 -15.42
N THR A 124 12.87 9.58 -15.29
CA THR A 124 13.37 10.27 -14.08
C THR A 124 12.27 10.78 -13.16
N HIS A 125 11.00 10.69 -13.54
CA HIS A 125 9.88 11.14 -12.72
C HIS A 125 8.77 10.10 -12.77
N PHE A 126 8.48 9.50 -11.62
CA PHE A 126 7.41 8.54 -11.45
C PHE A 126 6.75 8.73 -10.08
N THR A 127 5.50 8.31 -9.98
CA THR A 127 4.81 8.23 -8.69
C THR A 127 4.87 6.80 -8.17
N LEU A 128 4.89 6.67 -6.84
CA LEU A 128 4.90 5.40 -6.14
C LEU A 128 3.54 5.16 -5.52
N LYS A 129 3.02 3.95 -5.68
CA LYS A 129 1.81 3.45 -5.01
C LYS A 129 2.18 2.24 -4.19
N ILE A 130 1.68 2.18 -2.96
CA ILE A 130 2.08 1.16 -1.99
C ILE A 130 0.83 0.48 -1.46
N ALA A 131 0.89 -0.84 -1.36
CA ALA A 131 -0.09 -1.63 -0.67
C ALA A 131 0.62 -2.61 0.27
N VAL A 132 0.03 -2.90 1.43
CA VAL A 132 0.59 -3.87 2.37
C VAL A 132 -0.49 -4.82 2.84
N LEU A 133 -0.22 -6.12 2.74
CA LEU A 133 -1.10 -7.14 3.31
C LEU A 133 -0.29 -8.30 3.84
N ARG A 134 -0.60 -8.72 5.08
CA ARG A 134 0.17 -9.74 5.82
C ARG A 134 1.65 -9.34 5.84
N ASP A 135 2.53 -10.25 5.43
CA ASP A 135 3.98 -10.14 5.33
C ASP A 135 4.47 -9.62 3.97
N PHE A 136 3.58 -9.08 3.13
CA PHE A 136 3.93 -8.55 1.81
C PHE A 136 3.79 -7.03 1.73
N VAL A 137 4.77 -6.40 1.08
CA VAL A 137 4.76 -4.98 0.70
C VAL A 137 4.90 -4.91 -0.81
N CYS A 138 3.92 -4.30 -1.46
CA CYS A 138 3.96 -3.99 -2.89
C CYS A 138 4.32 -2.53 -3.08
N VAL A 139 5.26 -2.25 -3.98
CA VAL A 139 5.50 -0.91 -4.51
C VAL A 139 5.31 -0.96 -6.02
N ALA A 140 4.33 -0.21 -6.50
CA ALA A 140 4.09 0.02 -7.90
C ALA A 140 4.63 1.39 -8.30
N VAL A 141 5.36 1.41 -9.41
CA VAL A 141 5.83 2.59 -10.10
C VAL A 141 4.82 2.90 -11.20
N SER A 142 4.38 4.15 -11.30
CA SER A 142 3.34 4.57 -12.24
C SER A 142 3.60 4.18 -13.70
N SER A 143 4.85 4.03 -14.10
CA SER A 143 5.27 3.59 -15.45
C SER A 143 5.06 2.10 -15.73
N GLY A 144 4.48 1.33 -14.80
CA GLY A 144 4.06 -0.05 -15.03
C GLY A 144 4.92 -1.11 -14.33
N LEU A 145 5.96 -0.74 -13.59
CA LEU A 145 6.76 -1.69 -12.82
C LEU A 145 6.13 -1.94 -11.45
N ILE A 146 6.00 -3.20 -11.05
CA ILE A 146 5.49 -3.59 -9.75
C ILE A 146 6.53 -4.47 -9.07
N ILE A 147 6.87 -4.13 -7.83
CA ILE A 147 7.89 -4.81 -7.04
C ILE A 147 7.23 -5.32 -5.76
N LEU A 148 7.38 -6.61 -5.50
CA LEU A 148 6.78 -7.28 -4.36
C LEU A 148 7.87 -7.78 -3.41
N TRP A 149 7.89 -7.27 -2.19
CA TRP A 149 8.75 -7.76 -1.12
C TRP A 149 7.97 -8.57 -0.11
N LYS A 150 8.59 -9.65 0.37
CA LYS A 150 8.22 -10.29 1.63
C LYS A 150 9.05 -9.65 2.74
N TYR A 151 8.40 -9.13 3.76
CA TYR A 151 9.10 -8.57 4.92
C TYR A 151 9.11 -9.57 6.07
N ARG A 152 10.21 -9.59 6.81
CA ARG A 152 10.32 -10.33 8.07
C ARG A 152 11.04 -9.49 9.10
N LYS A 153 10.67 -9.64 10.36
CA LYS A 153 11.45 -9.07 11.45
C LYS A 153 12.63 -10.00 11.72
N VAL A 154 13.85 -9.48 11.63
CA VAL A 154 15.08 -10.20 11.97
C VAL A 154 15.60 -9.60 13.27
N GLU A 155 15.54 -10.40 14.34
CA GLU A 155 15.87 -9.98 15.70
C GLU A 155 15.07 -8.73 16.15
N ASN A 156 15.39 -8.12 17.29
CA ASN A 156 14.61 -6.99 17.81
C ASN A 156 14.88 -5.66 17.11
N LEU A 157 15.86 -5.58 16.19
CA LEU A 157 16.35 -4.31 15.66
C LEU A 157 16.20 -4.14 14.15
N THR A 158 16.10 -5.23 13.38
CA THR A 158 16.21 -5.15 11.92
C THR A 158 14.92 -5.58 11.24
N ILE A 159 14.52 -4.84 10.21
CA ILE A 159 13.50 -5.29 9.26
C ILE A 159 14.19 -5.82 7.99
N SER A 160 13.90 -7.06 7.64
CA SER A 160 14.38 -7.67 6.40
C SER A 160 13.30 -7.56 5.32
N LEU A 161 13.71 -7.19 4.11
CA LEU A 161 12.90 -7.16 2.90
C LEU A 161 13.54 -8.09 1.86
N GLU A 162 12.86 -9.17 1.53
CA GLU A 162 13.27 -10.12 0.50
C GLU A 162 12.43 -9.88 -0.76
N LEU A 163 13.06 -9.53 -1.88
CA LEU A 163 12.35 -9.35 -3.14
C LEU A 163 11.88 -10.72 -3.65
N VAL A 164 10.56 -10.90 -3.75
CA VAL A 164 9.97 -12.20 -4.15
C VAL A 164 9.41 -12.20 -5.56
N CYS A 165 9.04 -11.04 -6.11
CA CYS A 165 8.50 -10.96 -7.45
C CYS A 165 8.65 -9.57 -8.04
N VAL A 166 8.85 -9.51 -9.37
CA VAL A 166 8.77 -8.29 -10.17
C VAL A 166 7.78 -8.53 -11.29
N MET A 167 6.74 -7.70 -11.35
CA MET A 167 5.68 -7.78 -12.36
C MET A 167 5.71 -6.53 -13.24
N LYS A 168 5.19 -6.65 -14.46
CA LYS A 168 5.07 -5.52 -15.40
C LYS A 168 3.64 -5.39 -15.90
N SER A 169 3.10 -4.20 -15.77
CA SER A 169 1.95 -3.75 -16.54
C SER A 169 2.38 -3.11 -17.86
N SER A 170 1.55 -3.27 -18.87
CA SER A 170 1.65 -2.55 -20.14
C SER A 170 0.99 -1.17 -20.08
N MET A 171 0.34 -0.82 -18.96
CA MET A 171 -0.40 0.42 -18.79
C MET A 171 0.16 1.22 -17.60
N THR A 172 -0.14 2.51 -17.57
CA THR A 172 0.14 3.37 -16.43
C THR A 172 -0.65 2.90 -15.22
N ILE A 173 0.06 2.66 -14.11
CA ILE A 173 -0.55 2.24 -12.85
C ILE A 173 -1.04 3.49 -12.13
N GLN A 174 -2.33 3.52 -11.82
CA GLN A 174 -2.98 4.62 -11.11
C GLN A 174 -3.01 4.36 -9.61
N ASP A 175 -3.26 3.12 -9.21
CA ASP A 175 -3.26 2.73 -7.81
C ASP A 175 -3.16 1.21 -7.63
N VAL A 176 -2.87 0.76 -6.41
CA VAL A 176 -2.76 -0.67 -6.08
C VAL A 176 -3.35 -1.00 -4.72
N ALA A 177 -3.90 -2.20 -4.59
CA ALA A 177 -4.37 -2.74 -3.31
C ALA A 177 -4.21 -4.26 -3.27
N PHE A 178 -4.23 -4.84 -2.08
CA PHE A 178 -4.28 -6.28 -1.92
C PHE A 178 -5.67 -6.75 -1.51
N VAL A 179 -6.10 -7.86 -2.08
CA VAL A 179 -7.28 -8.60 -1.65
C VAL A 179 -6.94 -10.09 -1.51
N LEU A 180 -7.69 -10.78 -0.67
CA LEU A 180 -7.63 -12.23 -0.52
C LEU A 180 -8.62 -12.90 -1.45
N ASN A 181 -8.15 -13.92 -2.17
CA ASN A 181 -9.04 -14.86 -2.82
C ASN A 181 -9.61 -15.79 -1.74
N GLU A 182 -10.94 -15.88 -1.63
CA GLU A 182 -11.75 -16.72 -0.72
C GLU A 182 -12.31 -16.10 0.57
N ASN A 183 -13.55 -16.51 0.88
CA ASN A 183 -14.43 -15.93 1.90
C ASN A 183 -14.21 -16.43 3.33
N THR A 184 -13.32 -17.39 3.60
CA THR A 184 -13.35 -18.08 4.92
C THR A 184 -12.01 -18.44 5.56
N SER A 185 -10.86 -17.93 5.11
CA SER A 185 -9.65 -18.07 5.91
C SER A 185 -8.68 -16.91 5.79
N LYS A 186 -8.04 -16.56 6.91
CA LYS A 186 -6.84 -15.70 6.99
C LYS A 186 -5.63 -16.28 6.21
N LYS A 187 -5.83 -17.31 5.37
CA LYS A 187 -4.83 -18.09 4.62
C LYS A 187 -5.16 -18.25 3.13
N GLY A 188 -6.18 -17.56 2.61
CA GLY A 188 -6.45 -17.53 1.16
C GLY A 188 -5.25 -16.95 0.37
N PRO A 189 -5.08 -17.34 -0.90
CA PRO A 189 -4.02 -16.82 -1.76
C PRO A 189 -4.18 -15.31 -1.97
N LEU A 190 -3.05 -14.64 -2.06
CA LEU A 190 -2.98 -13.18 -2.23
C LEU A 190 -3.29 -12.80 -3.68
N SER A 191 -4.12 -11.78 -3.87
CA SER A 191 -4.33 -11.14 -5.17
C SER A 191 -3.98 -9.65 -5.08
N LEU A 192 -3.06 -9.21 -5.94
CA LEU A 192 -2.76 -7.80 -6.12
C LEU A 192 -3.72 -7.21 -7.16
N VAL A 193 -4.46 -6.20 -6.74
CA VAL A 193 -5.34 -5.37 -7.55
C VAL A 193 -4.53 -4.19 -8.07
N VAL A 194 -4.50 -4.01 -9.39
CA VAL A 194 -3.80 -2.90 -10.04
C VAL A 194 -4.81 -2.10 -10.85
N GLY A 195 -5.01 -0.84 -10.46
CA GLY A 195 -5.87 0.10 -11.15
C GLY A 195 -5.18 0.69 -12.37
N GLU A 196 -5.79 0.53 -13.53
CA GLU A 196 -5.22 0.94 -14.83
C GLU A 196 -6.26 1.75 -15.62
N SER A 197 -5.91 2.11 -16.85
CA SER A 197 -6.90 2.63 -17.80
C SER A 197 -7.79 1.49 -18.29
N GLY A 198 -9.09 1.73 -18.35
CA GLY A 198 -10.09 0.77 -18.82
C GLY A 198 -10.54 -0.25 -17.77
N GLY A 199 -9.99 -0.25 -16.55
CA GLY A 199 -10.44 -1.13 -15.48
C GLY A 199 -9.32 -1.55 -14.54
N VAL A 200 -9.36 -2.82 -14.12
CA VAL A 200 -8.44 -3.39 -13.13
C VAL A 200 -7.76 -4.63 -13.67
N LYS A 201 -6.46 -4.75 -13.36
CA LYS A 201 -5.68 -5.96 -13.57
C LYS A 201 -5.43 -6.66 -12.25
N LEU A 202 -5.77 -7.94 -12.18
CA LEU A 202 -5.55 -8.79 -11.01
C LEU A 202 -4.34 -9.70 -11.25
N TYR A 203 -3.39 -9.68 -10.32
CA TYR A 203 -2.31 -10.65 -10.23
C TYR A 203 -2.60 -11.58 -9.05
N SER A 204 -3.09 -12.79 -9.33
CA SER A 204 -3.46 -13.76 -8.30
C SER A 204 -2.36 -14.81 -8.11
N ALA A 205 -1.87 -14.99 -6.88
CA ALA A 205 -0.86 -15.99 -6.57
C ALA A 205 -1.40 -17.40 -6.84
N THR A 206 -0.62 -18.24 -7.51
CA THR A 206 -1.04 -19.62 -7.88
C THR A 206 -0.79 -20.65 -6.80
N GLN A 207 -0.03 -20.32 -5.76
CA GLN A 207 0.25 -21.19 -4.62
C GLN A 207 -0.33 -20.56 -3.34
N HIS A 208 -0.84 -21.40 -2.44
CA HIS A 208 -1.11 -20.96 -1.07
C HIS A 208 0.19 -20.43 -0.48
N THR A 209 0.12 -19.26 0.15
CA THR A 209 1.21 -18.68 0.92
C THR A 209 1.39 -19.47 2.22
N ASP A 210 1.78 -20.73 2.10
CA ASP A 210 2.23 -21.51 3.25
C ASP A 210 3.57 -20.95 3.72
N ILE A 211 3.60 -20.60 5.00
CA ILE A 211 4.63 -19.83 5.70
C ILE A 211 6.01 -20.51 5.69
N ASN A 212 6.13 -21.74 5.15
CA ASN A 212 7.32 -22.59 5.20
C ASN A 212 7.95 -22.96 3.85
N SER A 213 7.51 -22.43 2.70
CA SER A 213 8.23 -22.71 1.45
C SER A 213 9.46 -21.79 1.33
N GLU A 214 10.62 -22.28 1.73
CA GLU A 214 11.90 -21.54 1.69
C GLU A 214 12.48 -21.35 0.28
N ASP A 215 11.82 -21.81 -0.79
CA ASP A 215 12.52 -21.94 -2.09
C ASP A 215 11.64 -21.91 -3.35
N GLY A 216 10.54 -21.14 -3.34
CA GLY A 216 9.68 -21.00 -4.51
C GLY A 216 9.51 -19.55 -4.97
N ASP A 217 9.95 -19.24 -6.20
CA ASP A 217 9.53 -18.02 -6.89
C ASP A 217 8.00 -17.92 -6.89
N MET A 218 7.47 -16.80 -6.38
CA MET A 218 6.04 -16.59 -6.29
C MET A 218 5.46 -16.40 -7.69
N LYS A 219 4.59 -17.31 -8.13
CA LYS A 219 3.97 -17.25 -9.46
C LYS A 219 2.58 -16.61 -9.39
N PHE A 220 2.31 -15.74 -10.34
CA PHE A 220 1.03 -15.04 -10.47
C PHE A 220 0.35 -15.39 -11.79
N VAL A 221 -0.97 -15.57 -11.74
CA VAL A 221 -1.85 -15.57 -12.92
C VAL A 221 -2.50 -14.21 -13.04
N THR A 222 -2.51 -13.70 -14.26
CA THR A 222 -3.08 -12.38 -14.56
C THR A 222 -4.48 -12.51 -15.14
N SER A 223 -5.37 -11.64 -14.70
CA SER A 223 -6.68 -11.45 -15.34
C SER A 223 -6.99 -9.96 -15.40
N HIS A 224 -7.75 -9.55 -16.42
CA HIS A 224 -8.16 -8.17 -16.61
C HIS A 224 -9.67 -8.09 -16.51
N ILE A 225 -10.16 -7.16 -15.69
CA ILE A 225 -11.58 -6.88 -15.50
C ILE A 225 -11.82 -5.46 -16.01
N PRO A 226 -12.34 -5.31 -17.24
CA PRO A 226 -12.63 -4.00 -17.78
C PRO A 226 -13.80 -3.35 -17.04
N PHE A 227 -13.88 -2.02 -17.08
CA PHE A 227 -15.12 -1.33 -16.75
C PHE A 227 -16.24 -1.81 -17.70
N PRO A 228 -17.43 -2.14 -17.16
CA PRO A 228 -18.59 -2.52 -17.97
C PRO A 228 -19.03 -1.48 -19.02
N SER A 229 -18.68 -0.20 -18.85
CA SER A 229 -19.01 0.87 -19.80
C SER A 229 -18.01 0.93 -20.97
N SER A 230 -18.52 1.07 -22.19
CA SER A 230 -17.76 1.13 -23.45
C SER A 230 -16.90 2.39 -23.66
N ASP A 231 -16.80 3.28 -22.68
CA ASP A 231 -16.05 4.54 -22.81
C ASP A 231 -14.56 4.30 -22.58
N ILE A 232 -13.81 4.23 -23.69
CA ILE A 232 -12.38 3.88 -23.82
C ILE A 232 -11.43 4.88 -23.09
N GLY A 233 -11.95 5.83 -22.31
CA GLY A 233 -11.17 6.85 -21.60
C GLY A 233 -11.19 6.78 -20.06
N MET A 234 -11.93 5.83 -19.48
CA MET A 234 -12.07 5.77 -18.02
C MET A 234 -10.82 5.18 -17.37
N THR A 235 -10.31 5.83 -16.33
CA THR A 235 -9.13 5.38 -15.59
C THR A 235 -9.47 5.24 -14.12
N VAL A 236 -8.99 4.19 -13.46
CA VAL A 236 -9.03 4.11 -12.00
C VAL A 236 -8.30 5.32 -11.40
N GLN A 237 -8.85 5.94 -10.36
CA GLN A 237 -8.21 7.03 -9.62
C GLN A 237 -7.72 6.59 -8.25
N ASP A 238 -8.51 5.77 -7.56
CA ASP A 238 -8.25 5.36 -6.18
C ASP A 238 -8.85 3.98 -5.90
N ILE A 239 -8.18 3.19 -5.06
CA ILE A 239 -8.60 1.87 -4.61
C ILE A 239 -8.57 1.83 -3.09
N GLN A 240 -9.72 1.55 -2.48
CA GLN A 240 -9.86 1.44 -1.03
C GLN A 240 -10.31 0.04 -0.65
N CYS A 241 -9.54 -0.65 0.20
CA CYS A 241 -9.93 -1.95 0.74
C CYS A 241 -11.18 -1.80 1.62
N ALA A 242 -12.29 -2.42 1.22
CA ALA A 242 -13.54 -2.41 1.98
C ALA A 242 -13.58 -3.56 3.00
N SER A 243 -12.98 -4.68 2.65
CA SER A 243 -12.80 -5.88 3.48
C SER A 243 -11.54 -6.63 3.03
N PRO A 244 -11.08 -7.67 3.74
CA PRO A 244 -9.91 -8.45 3.32
C PRO A 244 -10.03 -9.06 1.92
N ASN A 245 -11.25 -9.24 1.40
CA ASN A 245 -11.57 -9.86 0.12
C ASN A 245 -12.27 -8.91 -0.86
N SER A 246 -12.35 -7.60 -0.60
CA SER A 246 -13.00 -6.68 -1.53
C SER A 246 -12.47 -5.26 -1.43
N CYS A 247 -12.61 -4.51 -2.52
CA CYS A 247 -12.28 -3.10 -2.56
C CYS A 247 -13.33 -2.27 -3.29
N VAL A 248 -13.35 -0.99 -2.99
CA VAL A 248 -14.10 0.03 -3.72
C VAL A 248 -13.11 0.83 -4.55
N LEU A 249 -13.48 1.07 -5.80
CA LEU A 249 -12.70 1.82 -6.77
C LEU A 249 -13.46 3.09 -7.13
N SER A 250 -12.73 4.17 -7.39
CA SER A 250 -13.25 5.35 -8.09
C SER A 250 -12.63 5.46 -9.47
N ASP A 251 -13.40 5.92 -10.45
CA ASP A 251 -12.88 6.22 -11.79
C ASP A 251 -12.82 7.73 -12.08
N SER A 252 -12.22 8.07 -13.22
CA SER A 252 -12.07 9.46 -13.66
C SER A 252 -13.37 10.19 -14.00
N SER A 253 -14.51 9.50 -14.07
CA SER A 253 -15.84 10.11 -14.19
C SER A 253 -16.53 10.33 -12.85
N GLY A 254 -15.91 9.90 -11.74
CA GLY A 254 -16.47 9.98 -10.41
C GLY A 254 -17.46 8.85 -10.08
N ARG A 255 -17.51 7.78 -10.89
CA ARG A 255 -18.31 6.60 -10.57
C ARG A 255 -17.56 5.72 -9.57
N LEU A 256 -18.36 4.92 -8.88
CA LEU A 256 -17.91 3.99 -7.87
C LEU A 256 -18.11 2.57 -8.33
N TRP A 257 -17.13 1.72 -8.03
CA TRP A 257 -17.17 0.32 -8.38
C TRP A 257 -16.83 -0.53 -7.18
N TYR A 258 -17.64 -1.56 -6.93
CA TYR A 258 -17.35 -2.60 -5.96
C TYR A 258 -16.66 -3.76 -6.66
N LEU A 259 -15.46 -4.10 -6.21
CA LEU A 259 -14.70 -5.24 -6.67
C LEU A 259 -14.66 -6.31 -5.57
N HIS A 260 -15.28 -7.44 -5.86
CA HIS A 260 -15.05 -8.70 -5.16
C HIS A 260 -14.33 -9.62 -6.15
N PRO A 261 -13.36 -10.49 -5.77
CA PRO A 261 -12.53 -11.24 -6.69
C PRO A 261 -13.29 -11.79 -7.90
N SER A 262 -12.78 -11.43 -9.09
CA SER A 262 -13.33 -11.72 -10.42
C SER A 262 -14.63 -11.01 -10.83
N HIS A 263 -15.20 -10.14 -9.99
CA HIS A 263 -16.48 -9.47 -10.24
C HIS A 263 -16.43 -7.99 -9.92
N LEU A 264 -16.68 -7.15 -10.93
CA LEU A 264 -16.73 -5.70 -10.82
C LEU A 264 -18.16 -5.20 -11.06
N GLN A 265 -18.71 -4.44 -10.12
CA GLN A 265 -20.08 -3.93 -10.18
C GLN A 265 -20.11 -2.43 -9.88
N GLU A 266 -20.87 -1.66 -10.66
CA GLU A 266 -21.10 -0.24 -10.38
C GLU A 266 -21.94 -0.05 -9.11
N ILE A 267 -21.49 0.82 -8.22
CA ILE A 267 -22.25 1.26 -7.05
C ILE A 267 -23.08 2.49 -7.46
N VAL A 268 -24.37 2.26 -7.70
CA VAL A 268 -25.29 3.35 -8.05
C VAL A 268 -25.81 3.99 -6.76
N LEU A 269 -25.23 5.12 -6.38
CA LEU A 269 -25.73 5.94 -5.28
C LEU A 269 -26.82 6.89 -5.79
N PRO A 270 -27.87 7.19 -4.99
CA PRO A 270 -29.00 8.01 -5.42
C PRO A 270 -28.69 9.50 -5.72
N SER A 271 -27.42 9.96 -5.72
CA SER A 271 -27.06 11.37 -5.89
C SER A 271 -25.81 11.65 -6.75
N SER A 272 -25.42 10.78 -7.69
CA SER A 272 -24.13 10.86 -8.40
C SER A 272 -23.98 11.97 -9.47
N GLN A 273 -24.81 13.01 -9.49
CA GLN A 273 -24.58 14.15 -10.39
C GLN A 273 -23.77 15.25 -9.70
N ALA A 274 -22.57 15.52 -10.24
CA ALA A 274 -21.68 16.66 -9.94
C ALA A 274 -20.73 16.60 -8.73
N GLY A 275 -19.97 15.50 -8.58
CA GLY A 275 -18.56 15.55 -8.16
C GLY A 275 -18.22 15.81 -6.67
N HIS A 276 -17.27 14.99 -6.19
CA HIS A 276 -16.53 14.99 -4.92
C HIS A 276 -17.12 14.17 -3.75
N GLY A 277 -16.32 13.19 -3.33
CA GLY A 277 -16.45 12.38 -2.11
C GLY A 277 -16.86 10.92 -2.37
N VAL A 278 -15.94 9.97 -2.19
CA VAL A 278 -16.22 8.52 -2.22
C VAL A 278 -16.07 7.95 -0.82
N TYR A 279 -17.03 7.13 -0.39
CA TYR A 279 -17.01 6.48 0.93
C TYR A 279 -17.40 5.00 0.83
N ALA A 280 -16.80 4.15 1.68
CA ALA A 280 -17.37 2.90 2.17
C ALA A 280 -16.91 2.65 3.61
N VAL A 281 -17.80 2.12 4.46
CA VAL A 281 -17.57 1.85 5.89
C VAL A 281 -17.82 0.38 6.23
N GLN A 282 -16.81 -0.20 6.88
CA GLN A 282 -16.75 -1.29 7.87
C GLN A 282 -17.37 -2.67 7.57
N GLU A 283 -16.53 -3.70 7.65
CA GLU A 283 -16.99 -5.04 8.01
C GLU A 283 -17.10 -5.16 9.54
N LYS A 284 -18.28 -5.58 10.02
CA LYS A 284 -18.58 -5.75 11.43
C LYS A 284 -18.72 -7.23 11.74
N HIS A 285 -17.81 -7.75 12.57
CA HIS A 285 -18.16 -8.65 13.69
C HIS A 285 -17.25 -8.32 14.88
N GLY A 286 -17.78 -7.55 15.85
CA GLY A 286 -17.28 -7.56 17.23
C GLY A 286 -16.57 -6.31 17.80
N GLN A 287 -16.30 -5.22 17.07
CA GLN A 287 -15.65 -4.02 17.67
C GLN A 287 -16.25 -2.68 17.22
N SER A 288 -16.10 -1.68 18.09
CA SER A 288 -16.86 -0.42 18.18
C SER A 288 -16.13 0.81 17.64
N GLU A 289 -15.31 0.68 16.60
CA GLU A 289 -14.62 1.81 15.99
C GLU A 289 -14.75 1.74 14.47
N GLY A 290 -15.45 2.73 13.90
CA GLY A 290 -15.48 3.03 12.48
C GLY A 290 -15.08 4.50 12.33
N TRP A 291 -14.20 4.78 11.38
CA TRP A 291 -13.75 6.15 11.11
C TRP A 291 -14.49 6.70 9.91
N LEU A 292 -15.11 7.87 10.10
CA LEU A 292 -15.75 8.67 9.07
C LEU A 292 -14.86 9.89 8.86
N ALA A 293 -14.30 10.04 7.66
CA ALA A 293 -13.70 11.31 7.24
C ALA A 293 -14.63 11.94 6.22
N THR A 294 -14.89 13.24 6.33
CA THR A 294 -15.64 14.04 5.36
C THR A 294 -14.70 15.14 4.88
N VAL A 295 -14.76 15.51 3.59
CA VAL A 295 -14.20 16.78 3.11
C VAL A 295 -15.30 17.55 2.41
#